data_AF-A0A0G1KJW7-F1
#
_entry.id   AF-A0A0G1KJW7-F1
#
_cell.length_a   1.000
_cell.length_b   1.000
_cell.length_c   1.000
_cell.angle_alpha   90.00
_cell.angle_beta   90.00
_cell.angle_gamma   90.00
#
_symmetry.space_group_name_H-M   'P 1'
#
loop_
_entity.id
_entity.type
_entity.pdbx_description
1 polymer ?
#
loop_
_entity_poly.entity_id
_entity_poly.type
_entity_poly.pdbx_seq_one_letter_code
_entity_poly.pdbx_strand_id
1 'polypeptide(L)' 'MPRLVTKTEKAPFMVGNQNICMCGLSEGQPFCDKSHKKTEKEDDEKLYWYADGVAEEVISEGDNCTGQCRDGGCGHCEH' A
#
# COMPACT_ATOMS: atom_id res chain seq x y z
N MET A 1 0.39 18.81 -14.00
CA MET A 1 -0.68 17.83 -14.28
C MET A 1 -0.39 16.58 -13.46
N PRO A 2 -1.22 16.21 -12.49
CA PRO A 2 -1.02 14.97 -11.74
C PRO A 2 -1.34 13.76 -12.62
N ARG A 3 -0.66 12.64 -12.38
CA ARG A 3 -0.91 11.34 -13.01
C ARG A 3 -1.12 10.30 -11.92
N LEU A 4 -2.09 9.42 -12.10
CA LEU A 4 -2.26 8.23 -11.26
C LEU A 4 -1.53 7.06 -11.93
N VAL A 5 -0.72 6.34 -11.15
CA VAL A 5 0.00 5.15 -11.62
C VAL A 5 -0.29 4.02 -10.65
N THR A 6 -0.89 2.95 -11.15
CA THR A 6 -1.21 1.76 -10.37
C THR A 6 -0.19 0.68 -10.69
N LYS A 7 0.38 0.04 -9.66
CA LYS A 7 1.22 -1.14 -9.79
C LYS A 7 0.49 -2.33 -9.16
N THR A 8 0.18 -3.34 -9.96
CA THR A 8 -0.63 -4.50 -9.53
C THR A 8 0.20 -5.69 -9.09
N GLU A 9 1.46 -5.77 -9.50
CA GLU A 9 2.31 -6.94 -9.28
C GLU A 9 3.24 -6.78 -8.08
N LYS A 10 3.33 -7.82 -7.24
CA LYS A 10 4.30 -7.91 -6.13
C LYS A 10 5.73 -8.21 -6.62
N ALA A 11 5.89 -8.74 -7.83
CA ALA A 11 7.18 -9.15 -8.41
C ALA A 11 7.65 -8.20 -9.53
N PRO A 12 8.95 -8.12 -9.84
CA PRO A 12 9.43 -7.31 -10.95
C PRO A 12 8.96 -7.85 -12.31
N PHE A 13 8.67 -6.93 -13.22
CA PHE A 13 8.33 -7.28 -14.60
C PHE A 13 9.56 -7.15 -15.51
N MET A 14 9.80 -8.14 -16.36
CA MET A 14 10.94 -8.15 -17.28
C MET A 14 10.58 -7.40 -18.56
N VAL A 15 11.35 -6.37 -18.90
CA VAL A 15 11.24 -5.61 -20.15
C VAL A 15 12.58 -5.69 -20.88
N GLY A 16 12.63 -6.47 -21.96
CA GLY A 16 13.90 -6.80 -22.62
C GLY A 16 14.84 -7.53 -21.66
N ASN A 17 16.01 -6.95 -21.40
CA ASN A 17 17.03 -7.51 -20.50
C ASN A 17 17.03 -6.86 -19.10
N GLN A 18 15.98 -6.11 -18.76
CA GLN A 18 15.93 -5.32 -17.53
C GLN A 18 14.72 -5.69 -16.67
N ASN A 19 14.93 -5.75 -15.35
CA ASN A 19 13.86 -5.95 -14.37
C ASN A 19 13.32 -4.61 -13.87
N ILE A 20 12.02 -4.39 -14.04
CA ILE A 20 11.29 -3.19 -13.65
C ILE A 20 10.52 -3.43 -12.36
N CYS A 21 10.64 -2.51 -11.40
CA CYS A 21 10.00 -2.60 -10.09
C CYS A 21 8.48 -2.36 -10.18
N MET A 22 7.71 -3.41 -9.89
CA MET A 22 6.26 -3.32 -9.70
C MET A 22 5.84 -3.31 -8.22
N CYS A 23 6.67 -3.78 -7.28
CA CYS A 23 6.32 -3.77 -5.86
C CYS A 23 6.27 -2.38 -5.22
N GLY A 24 6.87 -1.35 -5.85
CA GLY A 24 6.89 0.02 -5.31
C GLY A 24 7.93 0.30 -4.21
N LEU A 25 8.63 -0.72 -3.70
CA LEU A 25 9.58 -0.58 -2.58
C LEU A 25 11.04 -0.35 -2.99
N SER A 26 11.35 -0.31 -4.30
CA SER A 26 12.73 -0.08 -4.72
C SER A 26 13.17 1.37 -4.45
N GLU A 27 14.39 1.54 -3.94
CA GLU A 27 15.03 2.86 -3.79
C GLU A 27 15.54 3.38 -5.15
N GLY A 28 15.87 2.46 -6.07
CA GLY A 28 16.39 2.73 -7.41
C GLY A 28 15.34 2.67 -8.53
N GLN A 29 14.11 3.12 -8.28
CA GLN A 29 13.07 3.09 -9.31
C GLN A 29 13.50 3.84 -10.58
N PRO A 30 13.19 3.31 -11.79
CA PRO A 30 12.19 2.26 -12.07
C PRO A 30 12.71 0.82 -11.96
N PHE A 31 14.00 0.61 -11.69
CA PHE A 31 14.61 -0.71 -11.73
C PHE A 31 14.34 -1.49 -10.45
N CYS A 32 14.41 -2.82 -10.54
CA CYS A 32 14.28 -3.69 -9.38
C CYS A 32 15.63 -3.88 -8.67
N ASP A 33 15.68 -3.55 -7.38
CA ASP A 33 16.82 -3.77 -6.47
C ASP A 33 16.64 -5.00 -5.55
N LYS A 34 15.62 -5.82 -5.81
CA LYS A 34 15.19 -6.98 -5.00
C LYS A 34 14.43 -6.65 -3.71
N SER A 35 14.03 -5.39 -3.48
CA SER A 35 13.18 -5.03 -2.34
C SER A 35 11.80 -5.70 -2.33
N HIS A 36 11.33 -6.20 -3.50
CA HIS A 36 10.11 -7.00 -3.60
C HIS A 36 10.09 -8.25 -2.70
N LYS A 37 11.25 -8.75 -2.27
CA LYS A 37 11.28 -9.88 -1.32
C LYS A 37 10.63 -9.56 0.02
N LYS A 38 10.54 -8.28 0.40
CA LYS A 38 9.82 -7.84 1.61
C LYS A 38 8.31 -8.09 1.48
N THR A 39 7.77 -8.00 0.27
CA THR A 39 6.33 -8.15 0.00
C THR A 39 5.87 -9.61 -0.10
N GLU A 40 6.79 -10.58 -0.11
CA GLU A 40 6.44 -12.02 -0.18
C GLU A 40 5.67 -12.53 1.05
N LYS A 41 5.80 -11.83 2.17
CA LYS A 41 5.11 -12.16 3.43
C LYS A 41 3.79 -11.42 3.61
N GLU A 42 3.42 -10.57 2.66
CA GLU A 42 2.18 -9.82 2.72
C GLU A 42 0.99 -10.72 2.42
N ASP A 43 -0.03 -10.58 3.25
CA ASP A 43 -1.36 -11.12 2.99
C ASP A 43 -2.14 -10.17 2.06
N ASP A 44 -2.92 -10.72 1.13
CA ASP A 44 -3.72 -9.93 0.19
C ASP A 44 -4.91 -9.23 0.87
N GLU A 45 -5.33 -9.70 2.05
CA GLU A 45 -6.43 -9.12 2.84
C GLU A 45 -5.95 -8.05 3.83
N LYS A 46 -4.63 -7.83 3.93
CA LYS A 46 -4.03 -6.91 4.90
C LYS A 46 -3.41 -5.68 4.23
N LEU A 47 -3.45 -4.56 4.96
CA LEU A 47 -2.78 -3.33 4.56
C LEU A 47 -1.44 -3.23 5.27
N TYR A 48 -0.39 -2.90 4.51
CA TYR A 48 0.96 -2.71 5.03
C TYR A 48 1.44 -1.29 4.74
N TRP A 49 1.94 -0.63 5.78
CA TRP A 49 2.62 0.65 5.67
C TRP A 49 4.13 0.43 5.77
N TYR A 50 4.89 1.06 4.87
CA TYR A 50 6.34 0.98 4.85
C TYR A 50 6.94 2.32 5.27
N ALA A 51 7.50 2.39 6.47
CA ALA A 51 8.29 3.53 6.97
C ALA A 51 9.74 3.08 7.21
N ASP A 52 10.70 3.86 6.72
CA ASP A 52 12.15 3.61 6.91
C ASP A 52 12.59 2.17 6.58
N GLY A 53 11.90 1.54 5.61
CA GLY A 53 12.18 0.19 5.15
C GLY A 53 11.63 -0.95 6.03
N VAL A 54 10.87 -0.64 7.08
CA VAL A 54 10.16 -1.57 7.97
C VAL A 54 8.67 -1.63 7.57
N ALA A 55 8.11 -2.83 7.55
CA ALA A 55 6.69 -3.05 7.26
C ALA A 55 5.88 -3.11 8.56
N GLU A 56 4.85 -2.28 8.66
CA GLU A 56 3.88 -2.28 9.77
C GLU A 56 2.49 -2.61 9.20
N GLU A 57 1.82 -3.61 9.78
CA GLU A 57 0.43 -3.93 9.43
C GLU A 57 -0.48 -2.81 9.93
N VAL A 58 -1.25 -2.22 9.02
CA VAL A 58 -2.24 -1.20 9.34
C VAL A 58 -3.50 -1.92 9.80
N ILE A 59 -3.73 -1.91 11.10
CA ILE A 59 -4.98 -2.36 11.70
C ILE A 59 -5.88 -1.14 11.80
N SER A 60 -6.94 -1.09 11.00
CA SER A 60 -8.03 -0.16 11.29
C SER A 60 -8.80 -0.76 12.44
N GLU A 61 -8.56 -0.28 13.67
CA GLU A 61 -9.61 -0.32 14.67
C GLU A 61 -10.77 0.44 14.04
N GLY A 62 -11.82 -0.28 13.63
CA GLY A 62 -12.91 0.32 12.88
C GLY A 62 -13.36 1.57 13.64
N ASP A 63 -13.21 2.73 13.02
CA ASP A 63 -13.96 3.91 13.45
C ASP A 63 -15.40 3.41 13.51
N ASN A 64 -15.96 3.29 14.72
CA ASN A 64 -17.36 2.90 14.97
C ASN A 64 -18.31 4.03 14.51
N CYS A 65 -17.99 4.63 13.38
CA CYS A 65 -18.81 5.58 12.68
C CYS A 65 -19.79 4.74 11.86
N THR A 66 -20.98 4.51 12.43
CA THR A 66 -22.09 3.78 11.80
C THR A 66 -22.72 4.53 10.61
N GLY A 67 -21.95 5.38 9.92
CA GLY A 67 -22.34 5.99 8.65
C GLY A 67 -23.46 7.04 8.71
N GLN A 68 -23.86 7.50 9.90
CA GLN A 68 -24.84 8.58 10.04
C GLN A 68 -24.19 9.98 9.99
N CYS A 69 -23.28 10.18 9.04
CA CYS A 69 -22.71 11.49 8.75
C CYS A 69 -23.62 12.24 7.76
N ARG A 70 -24.63 12.94 8.27
CA ARG A 70 -25.37 13.95 7.49
C ARG A 70 -24.92 15.35 7.92
N ASP A 71 -24.63 16.19 6.94
CA ASP A 71 -24.44 17.64 7.11
C ASP A 71 -23.31 18.09 8.06
N GLY A 72 -22.13 17.47 7.94
CA GLY A 72 -20.89 18.03 8.50
C GLY A 72 -20.70 17.86 10.02
N GLY A 73 -21.46 16.98 10.67
CA GLY A 73 -21.26 16.60 12.07
C GLY A 73 -21.43 15.10 12.30
N CYS A 74 -20.47 14.47 12.99
CA CYS A 74 -20.60 13.12 13.52
C CYS A 74 -21.47 13.19 14.78
N GLY A 75 -22.76 12.87 14.63
CA GLY A 75 -23.76 13.09 15.68
C GLY A 75 -23.91 11.98 16.72
N HIS A 76 -23.27 10.81 16.55
CA HIS A 76 -23.42 9.72 17.53
C HIS A 76 -22.23 8.75 17.49
N CYS A 77 -21.22 9.05 18.29
CA CYS A 77 -20.19 8.11 18.70
C CYS A 77 -20.41 7.80 20.19
N GLU A 78 -21.23 6.79 20.47
CA GLU A 78 -21.26 6.18 21.80
C GLU A 78 -20.28 5.00 21.80
N HIS A 79 -19.40 5.01 22.80
CA HIS A 79 -18.39 3.98 23.06
C HIS A 79 -19.02 2.63 23.35
#